data_AF-A0A957GN99-F1
#
_entry.id   AF-A0A957GN99-F1
#
_cell.length_a   1.000
_cell.length_b   1.000
_cell.length_c   1.000
_cell.angle_alpha   90.00
_cell.angle_beta   90.00
_cell.angle_gamma   90.00
#
_symmetry.space_group_name_H-M   'P 1'
#
loop_
_entity.id
_entity.type
_entity.pdbx_description
1 polymer ?
#
loop_
_entity_poly.entity_id
_entity_poly.type
_entity_poly.pdbx_seq_one_letter_code
_entity_poly.pdbx_strand_id
1 'polypeptide(L)'
;PYLSQYGLVAFYGSPTGPGLGILGSLPREQMHQQLLTTVADFIPLMPGRTVLPTYHMIVTVATQNPPYYHSNVDLALIEEWVQAAEERETAVILDIQPSHGDIIQQVNRIRHLLYHPHVHLALDPEYAMQPGQVPLVNIGSLYANTINAIQADLNQIAQEIGHNRVLILHQFTDSMLPDKANIQLFPHVEIVIDGDGVGSAAAKIRNYTQYTTEPAFHYGGFKLYPRDGDVPLLTPAEIMNQLSPPPVLVIYQ
;
A
#
# COMPACT_ATOMS: atom_id res chain seq x y z
N PRO A 1 -4.68 -11.10 -14.92
CA PRO A 1 -4.11 -10.37 -13.76
C PRO A 1 -4.47 -8.88 -13.83
N TYR A 2 -4.72 -8.27 -12.68
CA TYR A 2 -5.07 -6.87 -12.52
C TYR A 2 -3.88 -5.95 -12.86
N LEU A 3 -2.71 -6.19 -12.27
CA LEU A 3 -1.49 -5.38 -12.47
C LEU A 3 -0.77 -5.63 -13.80
N SER A 4 -1.30 -6.54 -14.64
CA SER A 4 -0.93 -6.62 -16.05
C SER A 4 -1.71 -5.61 -16.92
N GLN A 5 -2.88 -5.15 -16.46
CA GLN A 5 -3.76 -4.22 -17.17
C GLN A 5 -3.67 -2.80 -16.60
N TYR A 6 -3.37 -2.68 -15.31
CA TYR A 6 -3.36 -1.40 -14.61
C TYR A 6 -2.00 -1.09 -13.99
N GLY A 7 -1.62 0.18 -14.06
CA GLY A 7 -0.57 0.79 -13.25
C GLY A 7 -1.21 1.70 -12.22
N LEU A 8 -0.67 1.76 -11.02
CA LEU A 8 -1.24 2.51 -9.91
C LEU A 8 -0.28 3.64 -9.52
N VAL A 9 -0.76 4.87 -9.54
CA VAL A 9 -0.03 6.02 -8.99
C VAL A 9 -0.87 6.57 -7.84
N ALA A 10 -0.29 6.57 -6.64
CA ALA A 10 -1.03 6.75 -5.42
C ALA A 10 -0.56 7.94 -4.60
N PHE A 11 -1.51 8.64 -3.99
CA PHE A 11 -1.24 9.51 -2.85
C PHE A 11 -1.56 8.75 -1.56
N TYR A 12 -0.61 8.75 -0.64
CA TYR A 12 -0.67 8.05 0.63
C TYR A 12 -1.16 8.96 1.76
N GLY A 13 -1.90 8.38 2.70
CA GLY A 13 -2.17 8.97 4.01
C GLY A 13 -3.57 8.65 4.52
N SER A 14 -4.08 9.48 5.42
CA SER A 14 -5.42 9.29 6.00
C SER A 14 -6.34 10.48 5.67
N PRO A 15 -7.65 10.26 5.45
CA PRO A 15 -8.61 11.33 5.27
C PRO A 15 -8.83 12.15 6.55
N THR A 16 -8.29 11.70 7.69
CA THR A 16 -8.47 12.36 9.00
C THR A 16 -7.52 13.53 9.23
N GLY A 17 -6.52 13.77 8.37
CA GLY A 17 -5.71 14.99 8.43
C GLY A 17 -4.31 14.88 7.81
N PRO A 18 -3.58 16.02 7.78
CA PRO A 18 -2.32 16.17 7.04
C PRO A 18 -1.14 15.40 7.63
N GLY A 19 -1.20 15.03 8.92
CA GLY A 19 -0.06 14.45 9.65
C GLY A 19 0.30 13.02 9.22
N LEU A 20 -0.46 12.42 8.32
CA LEU A 20 -0.30 11.02 7.91
C LEU A 20 0.03 10.86 6.40
N GLY A 21 0.14 11.97 5.66
CA GLY A 21 0.56 11.96 4.25
C GLY A 21 -0.17 12.97 3.35
N ILE A 22 0.25 13.04 2.09
CA ILE A 22 -0.32 13.95 1.07
C ILE A 22 -1.84 13.78 0.90
N LEU A 23 -2.39 12.56 1.03
CA LEU A 23 -3.82 12.30 0.84
C LEU A 23 -4.71 13.16 1.75
N GLY A 24 -4.30 13.37 2.99
CA GLY A 24 -5.02 14.19 3.99
C GLY A 24 -4.56 15.65 4.05
N SER A 25 -3.63 16.07 3.18
CA SER A 25 -2.99 17.40 3.27
C SER A 25 -3.81 18.54 2.67
N LEU A 26 -4.77 18.24 1.80
CA LEU A 26 -5.59 19.21 1.08
C LEU A 26 -7.06 18.76 1.09
N PRO A 27 -8.02 19.67 0.83
CA PRO A 27 -9.40 19.27 0.55
C PRO A 27 -9.43 18.22 -0.58
N ARG A 28 -10.28 17.19 -0.44
CA ARG A 28 -10.30 16.00 -1.33
C ARG A 28 -10.25 16.35 -2.82
N GLU A 29 -11.04 17.32 -3.27
CA GLU A 29 -11.06 17.69 -4.68
C GLU A 29 -9.73 18.29 -5.15
N GLN A 30 -9.12 19.17 -4.35
CA GLN A 30 -7.81 19.75 -4.69
C GLN A 30 -6.72 18.68 -4.68
N MET A 31 -6.75 17.78 -3.70
CA MET A 31 -5.85 16.63 -3.64
C MET A 31 -5.99 15.74 -4.87
N HIS A 32 -7.23 15.42 -5.28
CA HIS A 32 -7.50 14.59 -6.45
C HIS A 32 -6.99 15.24 -7.74
N GLN A 33 -7.18 16.55 -7.94
CA GLN A 33 -6.62 17.25 -9.11
C GLN A 33 -5.08 17.20 -9.16
N GLN A 34 -4.41 17.27 -8.00
CA GLN A 34 -2.96 17.09 -7.94
C GLN A 34 -2.56 15.65 -8.27
N LEU A 35 -3.29 14.66 -7.77
CA LEU A 35 -3.06 13.26 -8.08
C LEU A 35 -3.20 12.99 -9.59
N LEU A 36 -4.22 13.54 -10.25
CA LEU A 36 -4.39 13.43 -11.70
C LEU A 36 -3.21 14.03 -12.48
N THR A 37 -2.64 15.14 -11.97
CA THR A 37 -1.43 15.73 -12.56
C THR A 37 -0.24 14.77 -12.46
N THR A 38 -0.02 14.17 -11.28
CA THR A 38 1.05 13.17 -11.09
C THR A 38 0.83 11.93 -11.94
N VAL A 39 -0.41 11.44 -12.05
CA VAL A 39 -0.77 10.30 -12.92
C VAL A 39 -0.42 10.58 -14.38
N ALA A 40 -0.68 11.80 -14.86
CA ALA A 40 -0.40 12.18 -16.25
C ALA A 40 1.09 12.01 -16.62
N ASP A 41 2.01 12.24 -15.67
CA ASP A 41 3.45 12.06 -15.88
C ASP A 41 3.84 10.57 -16.05
N PHE A 42 3.05 9.63 -15.51
CA PHE A 42 3.31 8.19 -15.60
C PHE A 42 2.63 7.50 -16.78
N ILE A 43 1.53 8.05 -17.33
CA ILE A 43 0.83 7.49 -18.51
C ILE A 43 1.81 7.10 -19.64
N PRO A 44 2.72 7.96 -20.12
CA PRO A 44 3.63 7.59 -21.21
C PRO A 44 4.73 6.61 -20.77
N LEU A 45 4.94 6.41 -19.48
CA LEU A 45 6.02 5.60 -18.90
C LEU A 45 5.58 4.17 -18.54
N MET A 46 4.27 3.88 -18.56
CA MET A 46 3.70 2.56 -18.25
C MET A 46 2.99 1.96 -19.47
N PRO A 47 3.69 1.67 -20.58
CA PRO A 47 3.07 1.17 -21.80
C PRO A 47 2.34 -0.15 -21.56
N GLY A 48 1.17 -0.31 -22.19
CA GLY A 48 0.33 -1.50 -22.07
C GLY A 48 -0.52 -1.55 -20.81
N ARG A 49 -0.50 -0.51 -19.97
CA ARG A 49 -1.36 -0.37 -18.79
C ARG A 49 -2.19 0.90 -18.85
N THR A 50 -3.41 0.82 -18.33
CA THR A 50 -4.17 2.01 -17.93
C THR A 50 -3.66 2.48 -16.57
N VAL A 51 -3.15 3.70 -16.47
CA VAL A 51 -2.64 4.25 -15.20
C VAL A 51 -3.81 4.86 -14.42
N LEU A 52 -4.12 4.29 -13.27
CA LEU A 52 -5.22 4.74 -12.42
C LEU A 52 -4.70 5.67 -11.31
N PRO A 53 -5.36 6.83 -11.08
CA PRO A 53 -5.21 7.52 -9.80
C PRO A 53 -5.59 6.56 -8.68
N THR A 54 -4.84 6.61 -7.58
CA THR A 54 -5.06 5.70 -6.44
C THR A 54 -5.04 6.45 -5.11
N TYR A 55 -6.03 6.19 -4.26
CA TYR A 55 -6.01 6.62 -2.87
C TYR A 55 -5.41 5.50 -2.01
N HIS A 56 -4.18 5.66 -1.54
CA HIS A 56 -3.56 4.73 -0.61
C HIS A 56 -3.87 5.20 0.81
N MET A 57 -4.98 4.69 1.35
CA MET A 57 -5.66 5.26 2.49
C MET A 57 -5.43 4.41 3.74
N ILE A 58 -4.78 5.00 4.76
CA ILE A 58 -4.67 4.40 6.08
C ILE A 58 -6.05 4.36 6.73
N VAL A 59 -6.54 3.17 7.03
CA VAL A 59 -7.86 2.94 7.66
C VAL A 59 -7.76 2.51 9.11
N THR A 60 -6.60 1.96 9.49
CA THR A 60 -6.19 1.71 10.87
C THR A 60 -4.87 2.43 11.09
N VAL A 61 -4.84 3.39 12.02
CA VAL A 61 -3.68 4.25 12.28
C VAL A 61 -2.99 3.78 13.56
N ALA A 62 -1.71 3.45 13.49
CA ALA A 62 -0.94 3.15 14.69
C ALA A 62 -0.69 4.41 15.53
N THR A 63 -0.73 4.27 16.85
CA THR A 63 -0.51 5.36 17.81
C THR A 63 0.37 4.90 18.96
N GLN A 64 0.85 5.85 19.77
CA GLN A 64 1.62 5.55 20.99
C GLN A 64 0.73 5.40 22.24
N ASN A 65 -0.60 5.41 22.09
CA ASN A 65 -1.53 5.45 23.22
C ASN A 65 -2.02 4.03 23.61
N PRO A 66 -1.76 3.56 24.85
CA PRO A 66 -2.26 2.28 25.33
C PRO A 66 -3.81 2.28 25.51
N PRO A 67 -4.44 1.10 25.63
CA PRO A 67 -3.84 -0.23 25.58
C PRO A 67 -3.71 -0.81 24.16
N TYR A 68 -4.44 -0.25 23.19
CA TYR A 68 -4.55 -0.83 21.86
C TYR A 68 -3.54 -0.26 20.84
N TYR A 69 -2.96 0.91 21.13
CA TYR A 69 -1.94 1.55 20.31
C TYR A 69 -2.36 1.75 18.84
N HIS A 70 -3.66 1.85 18.56
CA HIS A 70 -4.19 2.21 17.25
C HIS A 70 -5.53 2.93 17.38
N SER A 71 -5.91 3.66 16.33
CA SER A 71 -7.25 4.21 16.13
C SER A 71 -7.78 3.79 14.76
N ASN A 72 -9.10 3.69 14.64
CA ASN A 72 -9.75 3.36 13.37
C ASN A 72 -10.33 4.63 12.74
N VAL A 73 -10.12 4.81 11.43
CA VAL A 73 -10.89 5.79 10.66
C VAL A 73 -12.36 5.36 10.63
N ASP A 74 -13.29 6.30 10.81
CA ASP A 74 -14.73 6.00 10.81
C ASP A 74 -15.14 5.23 9.54
N LEU A 75 -15.93 4.16 9.69
CA LEU A 75 -16.26 3.28 8.56
C LEU A 75 -17.08 4.00 7.50
N ALA A 76 -17.99 4.90 7.90
CA ALA A 76 -18.80 5.68 6.97
C ALA A 76 -17.93 6.65 6.17
N LEU A 77 -16.85 7.17 6.77
CA LEU A 77 -15.89 8.00 6.05
C LEU A 77 -15.12 7.17 5.01
N ILE A 78 -14.69 5.96 5.37
CA ILE A 78 -14.02 5.05 4.42
C ILE A 78 -14.95 4.72 3.24
N GLU A 79 -16.21 4.39 3.52
CA GLU A 79 -17.26 4.14 2.53
C GLU A 79 -17.47 5.33 1.59
N GLU A 80 -17.55 6.55 2.14
CA GLU A 80 -17.68 7.78 1.33
C GLU A 80 -16.49 7.94 0.37
N TRP A 81 -15.27 7.68 0.83
CA TRP A 81 -14.08 7.76 0.00
C TRP A 81 -14.04 6.69 -1.09
N VAL A 82 -14.45 5.45 -0.76
CA VAL A 82 -14.55 4.36 -1.75
C VAL A 82 -15.60 4.68 -2.81
N GLN A 83 -16.78 5.15 -2.41
CA GLN A 83 -17.82 5.56 -3.36
C GLN A 83 -17.34 6.71 -4.27
N ALA A 84 -16.71 7.73 -3.68
CA ALA A 84 -16.18 8.86 -4.43
C ALA A 84 -15.06 8.44 -5.42
N ALA A 85 -14.28 7.42 -5.06
CA ALA A 85 -13.24 6.86 -5.93
C ALA A 85 -13.85 6.10 -7.12
N GLU A 86 -14.91 5.32 -6.88
CA GLU A 86 -15.63 4.59 -7.93
C GLU A 86 -16.24 5.52 -8.98
N GLU A 87 -16.86 6.63 -8.56
CA GLU A 87 -17.40 7.67 -9.45
C GLU A 87 -16.33 8.34 -10.33
N ARG A 88 -15.06 8.25 -9.94
CA ARG A 88 -13.91 8.92 -10.57
C ARG A 88 -12.92 7.94 -11.21
N GLU A 89 -13.29 6.67 -11.37
CA GLU A 89 -12.39 5.62 -11.89
C GLU A 89 -11.04 5.58 -11.16
N THR A 90 -11.08 5.80 -9.85
CA THR A 90 -9.92 5.87 -8.96
C THR A 90 -9.83 4.59 -8.15
N ALA A 91 -8.65 3.99 -8.08
CA ALA A 91 -8.42 2.83 -7.22
C ALA A 91 -8.27 3.25 -5.76
N VAL A 92 -8.55 2.33 -4.84
CA VAL A 92 -8.33 2.52 -3.40
C VAL A 92 -7.49 1.38 -2.87
N ILE A 93 -6.50 1.69 -2.07
CA ILE A 93 -5.75 0.73 -1.28
C ILE A 93 -6.08 1.03 0.18
N LEU A 94 -6.69 0.08 0.87
CA LEU A 94 -7.01 0.18 2.29
C LEU A 94 -5.79 -0.30 3.08
N ASP A 95 -5.12 0.59 3.78
CA ASP A 95 -3.89 0.32 4.52
C ASP A 95 -4.16 0.12 6.01
N ILE A 96 -3.67 -0.99 6.54
CA ILE A 96 -3.78 -1.36 7.94
C ILE A 96 -2.42 -1.28 8.62
N GLN A 97 -2.34 -0.38 9.61
CA GLN A 97 -1.27 -0.32 10.60
C GLN A 97 -1.74 -1.01 11.90
N PRO A 98 -1.48 -2.32 12.08
CA PRO A 98 -2.27 -3.12 13.01
C PRO A 98 -1.98 -2.86 14.48
N SER A 99 -0.78 -2.36 14.81
CA SER A 99 -0.32 -2.19 16.18
C SER A 99 -0.37 -3.51 16.96
N HIS A 100 -0.91 -3.50 18.18
CA HIS A 100 -1.18 -4.70 18.99
C HIS A 100 -2.54 -5.36 18.66
N GLY A 101 -3.24 -4.88 17.64
CA GLY A 101 -4.57 -5.37 17.27
C GLY A 101 -4.52 -6.71 16.53
N ASP A 102 -5.64 -7.44 16.56
CA ASP A 102 -5.86 -8.59 15.69
C ASP A 102 -6.11 -8.09 14.25
N ILE A 103 -5.10 -8.24 13.40
CA ILE A 103 -5.16 -7.79 12.01
C ILE A 103 -6.29 -8.46 11.22
N ILE A 104 -6.66 -9.70 11.54
CA ILE A 104 -7.79 -10.38 10.88
C ILE A 104 -9.10 -9.68 11.21
N GLN A 105 -9.28 -9.24 12.45
CA GLN A 105 -10.46 -8.46 12.83
C GLN A 105 -10.50 -7.09 12.15
N GLN A 106 -9.33 -6.44 12.00
CA GLN A 106 -9.23 -5.16 11.32
C GLN A 106 -9.54 -5.29 9.81
N VAL A 107 -9.05 -6.34 9.14
CA VAL A 107 -9.42 -6.66 7.75
C VAL A 107 -10.92 -6.95 7.67
N ASN A 108 -11.47 -7.76 8.57
CA ASN A 108 -12.90 -8.11 8.59
C ASN A 108 -13.81 -6.88 8.70
N ARG A 109 -13.38 -5.82 9.40
CA ARG A 109 -14.12 -4.56 9.54
C ARG A 109 -14.33 -3.84 8.20
N ILE A 110 -13.37 -3.94 7.28
CA ILE A 110 -13.40 -3.28 5.97
C ILE A 110 -13.65 -4.25 4.82
N ARG A 111 -13.90 -5.54 5.13
CA ARG A 111 -13.95 -6.62 4.15
C ARG A 111 -14.99 -6.42 3.05
N HIS A 112 -16.16 -5.86 3.37
CA HIS A 112 -17.21 -5.62 2.36
C HIS A 112 -16.75 -4.65 1.27
N LEU A 113 -15.84 -3.72 1.59
CA LEU A 113 -15.31 -2.76 0.63
C LEU A 113 -14.38 -3.42 -0.40
N LEU A 114 -13.74 -4.53 -0.04
CA LEU A 114 -12.83 -5.28 -0.94
C LEU A 114 -13.57 -5.96 -2.11
N TYR A 115 -14.92 -6.00 -2.06
CA TYR A 115 -15.76 -6.46 -3.17
C TYR A 115 -15.89 -5.43 -4.30
N HIS A 116 -15.49 -4.17 -4.09
CA HIS A 116 -15.46 -3.18 -5.18
C HIS A 116 -14.27 -3.47 -6.12
N PRO A 117 -14.44 -3.46 -7.45
CA PRO A 117 -13.42 -3.95 -8.39
C PRO A 117 -12.04 -3.28 -8.31
N HIS A 118 -11.95 -2.03 -7.87
CA HIS A 118 -10.69 -1.29 -7.76
C HIS A 118 -10.23 -1.03 -6.31
N VAL A 119 -10.78 -1.77 -5.33
CA VAL A 119 -10.40 -1.67 -3.92
C VAL A 119 -9.50 -2.85 -3.52
N HIS A 120 -8.31 -2.52 -3.01
CA HIS A 120 -7.23 -3.44 -2.67
C HIS A 120 -6.77 -3.25 -1.23
N LEU A 121 -5.85 -4.08 -0.76
CA LEU A 121 -5.41 -4.10 0.64
C LEU A 121 -3.89 -3.87 0.75
N ALA A 122 -3.47 -3.02 1.68
CA ALA A 122 -2.09 -2.93 2.13
C ALA A 122 -1.98 -3.36 3.59
N LEU A 123 -0.90 -4.05 3.92
CA LEU A 123 -0.51 -4.36 5.28
C LEU A 123 0.80 -3.66 5.55
N ASP A 124 0.88 -3.00 6.71
CA ASP A 124 2.06 -2.29 7.14
C ASP A 124 2.76 -3.04 8.30
N PRO A 125 3.75 -3.91 8.01
CA PRO A 125 4.38 -4.73 9.03
C PRO A 125 5.15 -3.91 10.06
N GLU A 126 5.58 -2.67 9.75
CA GLU A 126 6.34 -1.86 10.70
C GLU A 126 5.54 -1.58 11.97
N TYR A 127 4.22 -1.59 11.84
CA TYR A 127 3.29 -1.38 12.94
C TYR A 127 2.79 -2.68 13.58
N ALA A 128 3.18 -3.86 13.14
CA ALA A 128 2.74 -5.12 13.76
C ALA A 128 3.54 -5.44 15.02
N MET A 129 3.02 -5.04 16.17
CA MET A 129 3.73 -5.06 17.46
C MET A 129 3.60 -6.39 18.19
N GLN A 130 4.71 -6.82 18.79
CA GLN A 130 4.78 -7.90 19.78
C GLN A 130 4.58 -7.36 21.20
N PRO A 131 4.26 -8.23 22.20
CA PRO A 131 4.13 -7.80 23.58
C PRO A 131 5.35 -7.00 24.07
N GLY A 132 5.10 -5.81 24.61
CA GLY A 132 6.14 -4.90 25.11
C GLY A 132 6.75 -3.96 24.07
N GLN A 133 6.43 -4.10 22.78
CA GLN A 133 6.83 -3.15 21.75
C GLN A 133 5.86 -1.96 21.67
N VAL A 134 6.36 -0.80 21.24
CA VAL A 134 5.57 0.43 21.07
C VAL A 134 5.72 0.91 19.62
N PRO A 135 4.61 1.18 18.90
CA PRO A 135 4.66 1.75 17.55
C PRO A 135 5.47 3.05 17.51
N LEU A 136 6.10 3.33 16.37
CA LEU A 136 6.97 4.51 16.16
C LEU A 136 8.23 4.55 17.05
N VAL A 137 8.48 3.49 17.84
CA VAL A 137 9.70 3.30 18.65
C VAL A 137 10.38 1.99 18.25
N ASN A 138 9.58 0.94 18.06
CA ASN A 138 10.01 -0.35 17.56
C ASN A 138 9.51 -0.56 16.13
N ILE A 139 10.27 -1.32 15.35
CA ILE A 139 9.82 -1.84 14.05
C ILE A 139 9.21 -3.22 14.29
N GLY A 140 7.96 -3.37 13.87
CA GLY A 140 7.19 -4.59 13.95
C GLY A 140 7.52 -5.62 12.86
N SER A 141 6.74 -6.70 12.86
CA SER A 141 6.86 -7.77 11.89
C SER A 141 5.52 -8.45 11.61
N LEU A 142 5.27 -8.79 10.35
CA LEU A 142 4.19 -9.69 9.96
C LEU A 142 4.77 -11.01 9.42
N TYR A 143 4.13 -12.11 9.81
CA TYR A 143 4.56 -13.45 9.48
C TYR A 143 3.70 -14.07 8.38
N ALA A 144 4.28 -15.01 7.64
CA ALA A 144 3.66 -15.62 6.48
C ALA A 144 2.34 -16.31 6.79
N ASN A 145 2.16 -16.90 7.98
CA ASN A 145 0.91 -17.54 8.38
C ASN A 145 -0.28 -16.55 8.35
N THR A 146 -0.09 -15.35 8.90
CA THR A 146 -1.09 -14.29 8.93
C THR A 146 -1.33 -13.72 7.54
N ILE A 147 -0.25 -13.48 6.78
CA ILE A 147 -0.35 -12.99 5.40
C ILE A 147 -1.12 -14.01 4.53
N ASN A 148 -0.82 -15.31 4.65
CA ASN A 148 -1.50 -16.36 3.89
C ASN A 148 -2.99 -16.50 4.26
N ALA A 149 -3.36 -16.27 5.52
CA ALA A 149 -4.76 -16.25 5.93
C ALA A 149 -5.53 -15.08 5.27
N ILE A 150 -4.92 -13.90 5.23
CA ILE A 150 -5.50 -12.73 4.54
C ILE A 150 -5.57 -12.96 3.03
N GLN A 151 -4.52 -13.52 2.42
CA GLN A 151 -4.53 -13.87 1.01
C GLN A 151 -5.63 -14.88 0.67
N ALA A 152 -5.90 -15.86 1.53
CA ALA A 152 -6.98 -16.83 1.30
C ALA A 152 -8.35 -16.14 1.21
N ASP A 153 -8.63 -15.16 2.08
CA ASP A 153 -9.86 -14.38 2.04
C ASP A 153 -9.93 -13.49 0.78
N LEU A 154 -8.84 -12.77 0.46
CA LEU A 154 -8.74 -11.97 -0.77
C LEU A 154 -8.94 -12.82 -2.02
N ASN A 155 -8.41 -14.04 -2.05
CA ASN A 155 -8.57 -14.97 -3.15
C ASN A 155 -10.03 -15.41 -3.30
N GLN A 156 -10.74 -15.65 -2.20
CA GLN A 156 -12.18 -15.94 -2.24
C GLN A 156 -12.96 -14.74 -2.81
N ILE A 157 -12.71 -13.53 -2.31
CA ILE A 157 -13.36 -12.30 -2.81
C ILE A 157 -13.11 -12.15 -4.31
N ALA A 158 -11.86 -12.32 -4.74
CA ALA A 158 -11.48 -12.22 -6.15
C ALA A 158 -12.22 -13.22 -7.06
N GLN A 159 -12.43 -14.45 -6.58
CA GLN A 159 -13.20 -15.47 -7.30
C GLN A 159 -14.68 -15.08 -7.42
N GLU A 160 -15.26 -14.53 -6.36
CA GLU A 160 -16.67 -14.13 -6.33
C GLU A 160 -16.96 -12.93 -7.26
N ILE A 161 -16.06 -11.94 -7.31
CA ILE A 161 -16.26 -10.74 -8.14
C ILE A 161 -15.64 -10.84 -9.54
N GLY A 162 -14.82 -11.86 -9.81
CA GLY A 162 -14.15 -12.05 -11.10
C GLY A 162 -12.95 -11.13 -11.36
N HIS A 163 -12.43 -10.45 -10.33
CA HIS A 163 -11.30 -9.54 -10.42
C HIS A 163 -10.24 -9.88 -9.36
N ASN A 164 -8.99 -10.05 -9.78
CA ASN A 164 -7.87 -10.27 -8.87
C ASN A 164 -7.78 -9.14 -7.83
N ARG A 165 -7.34 -9.47 -6.61
CA ARG A 165 -7.01 -8.51 -5.55
C ARG A 165 -5.52 -8.26 -5.52
N VAL A 166 -5.13 -7.02 -5.26
CA VAL A 166 -3.75 -6.66 -4.98
C VAL A 166 -3.54 -6.64 -3.46
N LEU A 167 -2.50 -7.31 -3.00
CA LEU A 167 -2.03 -7.25 -1.62
C LEU A 167 -0.67 -6.56 -1.59
N ILE A 168 -0.61 -5.38 -1.00
CA ILE A 168 0.62 -4.62 -0.85
C ILE A 168 1.23 -4.95 0.52
N LEU A 169 2.51 -5.31 0.53
CA LEU A 169 3.30 -5.51 1.74
C LEU A 169 4.38 -4.43 1.78
N HIS A 170 4.26 -3.49 2.72
CA HIS A 170 5.28 -2.48 2.95
C HIS A 170 6.57 -3.12 3.49
N GLN A 171 7.72 -2.70 2.98
CA GLN A 171 9.02 -3.20 3.45
C GLN A 171 10.14 -2.17 3.22
N PHE A 172 10.91 -1.91 4.28
CA PHE A 172 12.20 -1.20 4.17
C PHE A 172 13.35 -1.91 4.90
N THR A 173 13.06 -2.98 5.62
CA THR A 173 14.04 -3.87 6.26
C THR A 173 13.52 -5.31 6.30
N ASP A 174 14.42 -6.29 6.22
CA ASP A 174 14.05 -7.72 6.13
C ASP A 174 13.32 -8.23 7.38
N SER A 175 13.60 -7.62 8.54
CA SER A 175 12.94 -7.97 9.80
C SER A 175 11.43 -7.71 9.81
N MET A 176 10.90 -6.96 8.85
CA MET A 176 9.46 -6.72 8.72
C MET A 176 8.70 -7.96 8.21
N LEU A 177 9.36 -8.83 7.44
CA LEU A 177 8.81 -10.07 6.89
C LEU A 177 9.75 -11.25 7.18
N PRO A 178 9.88 -11.68 8.45
CA PRO A 178 10.97 -12.58 8.88
C PRO A 178 10.98 -13.95 8.19
N ASP A 179 9.81 -14.44 7.80
CA ASP A 179 9.60 -15.75 7.17
C ASP A 179 9.00 -15.60 5.76
N LYS A 180 9.38 -14.54 5.03
CA LYS A 180 8.94 -14.21 3.67
C LYS A 180 8.94 -15.40 2.70
N ALA A 181 9.88 -16.33 2.86
CA ALA A 181 9.98 -17.58 2.08
C ALA A 181 8.76 -18.53 2.23
N ASN A 182 7.98 -18.40 3.30
CA ASN A 182 6.79 -19.20 3.57
C ASN A 182 5.49 -18.53 3.10
N ILE A 183 5.55 -17.31 2.54
CA ILE A 183 4.39 -16.66 1.94
C ILE A 183 4.00 -17.46 0.68
N GLN A 184 2.77 -17.96 0.66
CA GLN A 184 2.22 -18.78 -0.40
C GLN A 184 1.69 -17.91 -1.54
N LEU A 185 1.57 -18.51 -2.72
CA LEU A 185 0.98 -17.85 -3.89
C LEU A 185 -0.48 -18.29 -4.05
N PHE A 186 -1.38 -17.32 -4.19
CA PHE A 186 -2.78 -17.55 -4.47
C PHE A 186 -3.11 -17.11 -5.90
N PRO A 187 -3.85 -17.92 -6.71
CA PRO A 187 -4.06 -17.65 -8.13
C PRO A 187 -4.70 -16.29 -8.46
N HIS A 188 -5.52 -15.75 -7.56
CA HIS A 188 -6.25 -14.50 -7.76
C HIS A 188 -5.76 -13.34 -6.88
N VAL A 189 -4.61 -13.50 -6.21
CA VAL A 189 -3.98 -12.45 -5.41
C VAL A 189 -2.63 -12.09 -5.99
N GLU A 190 -2.42 -10.80 -6.22
CA GLU A 190 -1.20 -10.24 -6.76
C GLU A 190 -0.46 -9.51 -5.65
N ILE A 191 0.69 -10.05 -5.22
CA ILE A 191 1.50 -9.44 -4.18
C ILE A 191 2.36 -8.32 -4.77
N VAL A 192 2.31 -7.16 -4.15
CA VAL A 192 3.26 -6.07 -4.37
C VAL A 192 4.15 -5.96 -3.15
N ILE A 193 5.47 -6.07 -3.34
CA ILE A 193 6.42 -5.66 -2.30
C ILE A 193 6.74 -4.17 -2.53
N ASP A 194 6.36 -3.32 -1.59
CA ASP A 194 6.57 -1.88 -1.67
C ASP A 194 7.86 -1.47 -0.96
N GLY A 195 8.73 -0.75 -1.67
CA GLY A 195 9.92 -0.13 -1.10
C GLY A 195 9.57 1.12 -0.28
N ASP A 196 9.26 0.92 0.99
CA ASP A 196 8.69 1.90 1.93
C ASP A 196 9.79 2.61 2.80
N GLY A 197 11.01 2.68 2.27
CA GLY A 197 12.14 3.29 3.00
C GLY A 197 12.30 4.77 2.70
N VAL A 198 12.54 5.59 3.72
CA VAL A 198 12.92 7.01 3.55
C VAL A 198 14.44 7.13 3.37
N GLY A 199 14.89 7.98 2.44
CA GLY A 199 16.27 8.44 2.42
C GLY A 199 16.88 8.54 1.03
N SER A 200 18.17 8.19 0.90
CA SER A 200 18.87 8.41 -0.38
C SER A 200 18.28 7.57 -1.50
N ALA A 201 18.14 8.17 -2.70
CA ALA A 201 17.69 7.44 -3.90
C ALA A 201 18.44 6.13 -4.12
N ALA A 202 19.77 6.13 -3.92
CA ALA A 202 20.60 4.94 -4.07
C ALA A 202 20.25 3.82 -3.06
N ALA A 203 19.89 4.16 -1.83
CA ALA A 203 19.45 3.17 -0.84
C ALA A 203 18.11 2.54 -1.23
N LYS A 204 17.16 3.37 -1.68
CA LYS A 204 15.83 2.90 -2.10
C LYS A 204 15.91 2.00 -3.32
N ILE A 205 16.71 2.36 -4.32
CA ILE A 205 16.96 1.52 -5.51
C ILE A 205 17.61 0.19 -5.10
N ARG A 206 18.56 0.19 -4.16
CA ARG A 206 19.16 -1.06 -3.65
C ARG A 206 18.13 -1.96 -2.96
N ASN A 207 17.31 -1.39 -2.07
CA ASN A 207 16.25 -2.15 -1.39
C ASN A 207 15.27 -2.75 -2.40
N TYR A 208 14.78 -1.94 -3.36
CA TYR A 208 13.89 -2.44 -4.40
C TYR A 208 14.55 -3.59 -5.20
N THR A 209 15.80 -3.41 -5.64
CA THR A 209 16.55 -4.43 -6.39
C THR A 209 16.72 -5.72 -5.61
N GLN A 210 16.96 -5.64 -4.30
CA GLN A 210 17.01 -6.80 -3.43
C GLN A 210 15.65 -7.52 -3.43
N TYR A 211 14.56 -6.80 -3.18
CA TYR A 211 13.22 -7.37 -3.07
C TYR A 211 12.77 -8.08 -4.36
N THR A 212 13.21 -7.64 -5.54
CA THR A 212 12.88 -8.30 -6.82
C THR A 212 13.44 -9.72 -6.94
N THR A 213 14.41 -10.08 -6.10
CA THR A 213 15.05 -11.40 -6.08
C THR A 213 14.56 -12.30 -4.94
N GLU A 214 13.67 -11.79 -4.09
CA GLU A 214 13.20 -12.47 -2.89
C GLU A 214 11.89 -13.24 -3.12
N PRO A 215 11.57 -14.22 -2.25
CA PRO A 215 10.26 -14.87 -2.25
C PRO A 215 9.09 -13.89 -2.17
N ALA A 216 7.93 -14.30 -2.67
CA ALA A 216 6.68 -13.53 -2.71
C ALA A 216 6.69 -12.23 -3.56
N PHE A 217 7.79 -11.91 -4.24
CA PHE A 217 7.81 -10.82 -5.20
C PHE A 217 7.08 -11.21 -6.49
N HIS A 218 5.86 -10.70 -6.72
CA HIS A 218 5.21 -10.76 -8.04
C HIS A 218 5.40 -9.45 -8.80
N TYR A 219 5.17 -8.34 -8.11
CA TYR A 219 5.29 -6.98 -8.64
C TYR A 219 5.98 -6.08 -7.63
N GLY A 220 6.60 -5.00 -8.13
CA GLY A 220 7.24 -4.00 -7.29
C GLY A 220 6.37 -2.77 -7.07
N GLY A 221 6.39 -2.28 -5.84
CA GLY A 221 5.94 -0.96 -5.42
C GLY A 221 7.15 -0.07 -5.10
N PHE A 222 7.03 1.22 -5.37
CA PHE A 222 8.07 2.18 -5.00
C PHE A 222 7.44 3.44 -4.39
N LYS A 223 7.72 3.66 -3.10
CA LYS A 223 7.21 4.80 -2.36
C LYS A 223 8.20 5.95 -2.34
N LEU A 224 7.70 7.17 -2.35
CA LEU A 224 8.45 8.43 -2.38
C LEU A 224 8.01 9.30 -1.21
N TYR A 225 8.98 10.03 -0.64
CA TYR A 225 8.77 10.97 0.46
C TYR A 225 9.28 12.36 0.07
N PRO A 226 8.58 13.11 -0.81
CA PRO A 226 9.01 14.41 -1.30
C PRO A 226 9.25 15.45 -0.19
N ARG A 227 8.57 15.29 0.95
CA ARG A 227 8.64 16.23 2.08
C ARG A 227 9.39 15.68 3.29
N ASP A 228 9.61 14.36 3.37
CA ASP A 228 10.07 13.70 4.59
C ASP A 228 11.44 13.04 4.49
N GLY A 229 12.21 13.33 3.43
CA GLY A 229 13.66 13.08 3.43
C GLY A 229 14.19 12.22 2.29
N ASP A 230 13.45 12.05 1.19
CA ASP A 230 14.05 11.48 -0.02
C ASP A 230 15.01 12.48 -0.68
N VAL A 231 16.29 12.09 -0.82
CA VAL A 231 17.34 12.99 -1.35
C VAL A 231 18.33 12.26 -2.29
N PRO A 232 18.46 12.66 -3.55
CA PRO A 232 17.48 13.46 -4.30
C PRO A 232 16.17 12.68 -4.44
N LEU A 233 15.06 13.40 -4.63
CA LEU A 233 13.80 12.79 -5.04
C LEU A 233 13.92 12.29 -6.48
N LEU A 234 13.62 11.02 -6.73
CA LEU A 234 13.61 10.45 -8.08
C LEU A 234 12.41 10.96 -8.88
N THR A 235 12.67 11.31 -10.14
CA THR A 235 11.62 11.68 -11.10
C THR A 235 10.88 10.43 -11.62
N PRO A 236 9.65 10.58 -12.16
CA PRO A 236 8.93 9.47 -12.79
C PRO A 236 9.77 8.70 -13.83
N ALA A 237 10.49 9.42 -14.70
CA ALA A 237 11.35 8.80 -15.71
C ALA A 237 12.53 8.03 -15.08
N GLU A 238 13.13 8.54 -14.01
CA GLU A 238 14.21 7.84 -13.31
C GLU A 238 13.71 6.57 -12.64
N ILE A 239 12.56 6.60 -11.97
CA ILE A 239 11.93 5.44 -11.34
C ILE A 239 11.70 4.34 -12.38
N MET A 240 11.07 4.69 -13.51
CA MET A 240 10.69 3.72 -14.53
C MET A 240 11.87 3.18 -15.34
N ASN A 241 12.99 3.91 -15.41
CA ASN A 241 14.19 3.50 -16.15
C ASN A 241 15.26 2.80 -15.28
N GLN A 242 15.35 3.13 -13.99
CA GLN A 242 16.41 2.60 -13.11
C GLN A 242 15.98 1.35 -12.35
N LEU A 243 14.67 1.13 -12.16
CA LEU A 243 14.14 -0.03 -11.44
C LEU A 243 13.80 -1.15 -12.42
N SER A 244 14.22 -2.38 -12.10
CA SER A 244 14.00 -3.56 -12.95
C SER A 244 13.50 -4.77 -12.11
N PRO A 245 12.32 -5.33 -12.42
CA PRO A 245 11.32 -4.78 -13.35
C PRO A 245 10.82 -3.39 -12.90
N PRO A 246 10.32 -2.54 -13.81
CA PRO A 246 9.72 -1.26 -13.43
C PRO A 246 8.54 -1.49 -12.47
N PRO A 247 8.37 -0.64 -11.44
CA PRO A 247 7.27 -0.80 -10.50
C PRO A 247 5.94 -0.58 -11.20
N VAL A 248 4.92 -1.29 -10.74
CA VAL A 248 3.53 -1.13 -11.22
C VAL A 248 2.69 -0.29 -10.24
N LEU A 249 3.23 -0.02 -9.06
CA LEU A 249 2.67 0.84 -8.04
C LEU A 249 3.72 1.89 -7.65
N VAL A 250 3.40 3.17 -7.80
CA VAL A 250 4.24 4.27 -7.31
C VAL A 250 3.43 5.07 -6.30
N ILE A 251 3.98 5.28 -5.11
CA ILE A 251 3.28 5.91 -3.98
C ILE A 251 3.99 7.20 -3.60
N TYR A 252 3.25 8.29 -3.41
CA TYR A 252 3.76 9.55 -2.87
C TYR A 252 3.15 9.79 -1.49
N GLN A 253 3.99 9.94 -0.47
CA GLN A 253 3.59 10.24 0.91
C GLN A 253 3.89 11.69 1.31
#